data_AF-A0A151TKC5-F1
#
_entry.id   AF-A0A151TKC5-F1
#
_cell.length_a   1.000
_cell.length_b   1.000
_cell.length_c   1.000
_cell.angle_alpha   90.00
_cell.angle_beta   90.00
_cell.angle_gamma   90.00
#
_symmetry.space_group_name_H-M   'P 1'
#
loop_
_entity.id
_entity.type
_entity.pdbx_description
1 polymer ?
#
loop_
_entity_poly.entity_id
_entity_poly.type
_entity_poly.pdbx_seq_one_letter_code
_entity_poly.pdbx_strand_id
1 'polypeptide(L)' 'MCDASDYAVGVVLGQRKNKIFHVIHYASKVLNETQMNYATTEKELLACVCT' A
#
# COMPACT_ATOMS: atom_id res chain seq x y z
N MET A 1 -3.75 5.59 -2.32
CA MET A 1 -4.34 5.26 -1.00
C MET A 1 -3.73 3.95 -0.57
N CYS A 2 -3.21 3.86 0.64
CA CYS A 2 -2.59 2.65 1.18
C CYS A 2 -3.40 2.19 2.39
N ASP A 3 -3.56 0.88 2.53
CA ASP A 3 -4.15 0.24 3.69
C ASP A 3 -3.20 -0.86 4.16
N ALA A 4 -2.91 -0.89 5.45
CA ALA A 4 -1.99 -1.84 6.04
C ALA A 4 -2.73 -2.68 7.08
N SER A 5 -2.83 -3.98 6.82
CA SER A 5 -3.25 -4.98 7.78
C SER A 5 -2.03 -5.62 8.45
N ASP A 6 -2.25 -6.42 9.49
CA ASP A 6 -1.16 -7.06 10.24
C ASP A 6 -0.30 -7.98 9.37
N TYR A 7 -0.91 -8.61 8.36
CA TYR A 7 -0.29 -9.61 7.49
C TYR A 7 0.01 -9.10 6.07
N ALA A 8 -0.74 -8.12 5.58
CA ALA A 8 -0.66 -7.68 4.20
C ALA A 8 -0.87 -6.18 4.08
N VAL A 9 -0.23 -5.61 3.08
CA VAL A 9 -0.33 -4.20 2.72
C VAL A 9 -0.95 -4.11 1.34
N GLY A 10 -1.95 -3.26 1.19
CA GLY A 10 -2.63 -2.95 -0.06
C GLY A 10 -2.41 -1.50 -0.44
N VAL A 11 -2.25 -1.23 -1.73
CA VAL A 11 -2.14 0.12 -2.25
C VAL A 11 -2.85 0.26 -3.59
N VAL A 12 -3.57 1.37 -3.68
CA VAL A 12 -4.33 1.76 -4.85
C VAL A 12 -3.56 2.87 -5.56
N LEU A 13 -3.04 2.52 -6.72
CA LEU A 13 -2.39 3.43 -7.65
C LEU A 13 -3.48 4.05 -8.52
N GLY A 14 -3.72 5.34 -8.31
CA GLY A 14 -4.68 6.11 -9.09
C GLY A 14 -4.03 7.36 -9.67
N GLN A 15 -4.41 7.72 -10.89
CA GLN A 15 -4.13 9.03 -11.43
C GLN A 15 -5.35 9.92 -11.30
N ARG A 16 -5.09 11.20 -11.03
CA ARG A 16 -6.11 12.22 -11.07
C ARG A 16 -6.14 12.85 -12.46
N LYS A 17 -7.21 12.63 -13.22
CA LYS A 17 -7.44 13.26 -14.52
C LYS A 17 -8.75 14.04 -14.47
N ASN A 18 -8.75 15.30 -14.91
CA ASN A 18 -9.92 16.18 -14.92
C ASN A 18 -10.67 16.25 -13.57
N LYS A 19 -9.93 16.33 -12.46
CA LYS A 19 -10.42 16.33 -11.07
C LYS A 19 -11.05 15.01 -10.60
N ILE A 20 -11.16 14.00 -11.45
CA ILE A 20 -11.67 12.66 -11.11
C ILE A 20 -10.48 11.73 -10.78
N PHE A 21 -10.59 10.98 -9.69
CA PHE A 21 -9.64 9.92 -9.35
C PHE A 21 -9.96 8.68 -10.19
N HIS A 22 -9.03 8.29 -11.06
CA HIS A 22 -9.08 7.03 -11.78
C HIS A 22 -8.09 6.07 -11.19
N VAL A 23 -8.58 4.96 -10.65
CA VAL A 23 -7.73 3.85 -10.21
C VAL A 23 -7.16 3.17 -11.45
N ILE A 24 -5.84 3.03 -11.49
CA ILE A 24 -5.08 2.40 -12.57
C ILE A 24 -4.66 1.00 -12.18
N HIS A 25 -4.26 0.82 -10.92
CA HIS A 25 -3.72 -0.46 -10.47
C HIS A 25 -3.95 -0.66 -8.98
N TYR A 26 -4.22 -1.91 -8.63
CA TYR A 26 -4.22 -2.40 -7.25
C TYR A 26 -2.97 -3.24 -7.08
N ALA A 27 -2.08 -2.83 -6.18
CA ALA A 27 -0.95 -3.64 -5.77
C ALA A 27 -1.18 -4.05 -4.32
N SER A 28 -0.84 -5.29 -3.99
CA SER A 28 -0.87 -5.79 -2.63
C SER A 28 0.34 -6.67 -2.38
N LYS A 29 0.94 -6.54 -1.21
CA LYS A 29 2.11 -7.29 -0.80
C LYS A 29 1.88 -7.91 0.57
N VAL A 30 2.12 -9.22 0.65
CA VAL A 30 2.15 -9.94 1.93
C VAL A 30 3.45 -9.60 2.65
N LEU A 31 3.33 -9.27 3.94
CA LEU A 31 4.46 -8.97 4.80
C LEU A 31 5.11 -10.27 5.27
N ASN A 32 6.45 -10.33 5.20
CA ASN A 32 7.20 -11.44 5.81
C ASN A 32 7.18 -11.34 7.34
N GLU A 33 7.55 -12.41 8.06
CA GLU A 33 7.56 -12.45 9.54
C GLU A 33 8.29 -11.27 10.19
N THR A 34 9.38 -10.81 9.59
CA THR A 34 10.12 -9.64 10.06
C THR A 34 9.36 -8.32 9.82
N GLN A 35 8.61 -8.22 8.72
CA GLN A 35 7.86 -7.03 8.34
C GLN A 35 6.49 -6.95 9.04
N MET A 36 5.94 -8.10 9.48
CA MET A 36 4.74 -8.14 10.32
C MET A 36 4.97 -7.48 11.69
N ASN A 37 6.22 -7.47 12.17
CA ASN A 37 6.60 -6.84 13.44
C ASN A 37 6.92 -5.33 13.32
N TYR A 38 6.87 -4.76 12.11
CA TYR A 38 7.10 -3.32 11.91
C TYR A 38 5.95 -2.48 12.43
N ALA A 39 6.24 -1.22 12.78
CA ALA A 39 5.19 -0.28 13.16
C ALA A 39 4.25 0.00 11.98
N THR A 40 3.00 0.39 12.24
CA THR A 40 2.01 0.70 11.19
C THR A 40 2.54 1.70 10.16
N THR A 41 3.28 2.73 10.61
CA THR A 41 3.91 3.73 9.73
C THR A 41 4.96 3.13 8.81
N GLU A 42 5.74 2.16 9.29
CA GLU A 42 6.78 1.48 8.50
C GLU A 42 6.15 0.52 7.48
N LYS A 43 5.05 -0.17 7.87
CA LYS A 43 4.25 -1.00 6.96
C LYS A 43 3.66 -0.15 5.83
N GLU A 44 3.12 1.02 6.15
CA GLU A 44 2.61 1.96 5.15
C GLU A 44 3.73 2.54 4.27
N LEU A 45 4.90 2.86 4.83
CA LEU A 45 6.05 3.30 4.03
C LEU A 45 6.50 2.21 3.07
N LEU A 46 6.54 0.96 3.53
CA LEU A 46 6.88 -0.19 2.69
C LEU A 46 5.88 -0.38 1.54
N ALA A 47 4.59 -0.11 1.78
CA ALA A 47 3.57 -0.07 0.73
C ALA A 47 3.92 0.90 -0.39
N CYS A 48 4.34 2.12 -0.02
CA CYS A 48 4.73 3.16 -0.96
C CYS A 48 6.03 2.84 -1.71
N VAL A 49 6.97 2.13 -1.08
CA VAL A 49 8.25 1.75 -1.71
C VAL A 49 8.11 0.56 -2.66
N CYS A 50 7.16 -0.35 -2.41
CA CYS A 50 7.00 -1.56 -3.23
C CYS A 50 6.13 -1.39 -4.49
N THR A 51 5.49 -0.23 -4.66
CA THR A 51 4.81 0.20 -5.90
C THR A 51 5.72 0.99 -6.80
#